data_AF-A0A7K2J846-F1
#
_entry.id   AF-A0A7K2J846-F1
#
_cell.length_a   1.000
_cell.length_b   1.000
_cell.length_c   1.000
_cell.angle_alpha   90.00
_cell.angle_beta   90.00
_cell.angle_gamma   90.00
#
_symmetry.space_group_name_H-M   'P 1'
#
loop_
_entity.id
_entity.type
_entity.pdbx_description
1 polymer ?
#
loop_
_entity_poly.entity_id
_entity_poly.type
_entity_poly.pdbx_seq_one_letter_code
_entity_poly.pdbx_strand_id
1 'polypeptide(L)'
;TRQGVRFGISPFAVWRNKATDPAGSDTRAGVETYDDLHADTRKWVREGWIDYICPQIYWHLGQTAADYAKVLAWWDATVRGTGVGLYVGEALYKAGDPAQAAPWQDPAELSRHLTLARDHEEVAGHIFFSAKHVAADRIGAMARVVADHYQDRVRAPR
;
A
#
# COMPACT_ATOMS: atom_id res chain seq x y z
N THR A 1 -22.34 13.59 -7.00
CA THR A 1 -21.86 12.20 -6.88
C THR A 1 -23.03 11.24 -7.05
N ARG A 2 -22.81 10.00 -7.52
CA ARG A 2 -23.85 8.95 -7.52
C ARG A 2 -23.86 8.30 -6.14
N GLN A 3 -25.02 8.32 -5.47
CA GLN A 3 -25.16 7.72 -4.14
C GLN A 3 -24.75 6.23 -4.18
N GLY A 4 -23.97 5.80 -3.19
CA GLY A 4 -23.47 4.42 -3.07
C GLY A 4 -22.20 4.09 -3.86
N VAL A 5 -21.69 5.01 -4.69
CA VAL A 5 -20.39 4.84 -5.37
C VAL A 5 -19.28 5.43 -4.48
N ARG A 6 -18.32 4.59 -4.07
CA ARG A 6 -17.15 5.02 -3.31
C ARG A 6 -16.14 5.74 -4.21
N PHE A 7 -15.58 6.83 -3.71
CA PHE A 7 -14.52 7.62 -4.32
C PHE A 7 -13.22 7.45 -3.53
N GLY A 8 -12.15 7.07 -4.20
CA GLY A 8 -10.84 6.97 -3.56
C GLY A 8 -9.70 7.23 -4.52
N ILE A 9 -8.54 7.52 -3.93
CA ILE A 9 -7.34 7.97 -4.65
C ILE A 9 -6.15 7.11 -4.23
N SER A 10 -5.29 6.77 -5.20
CA SER A 10 -4.03 6.05 -4.96
C SER A 10 -2.82 6.96 -5.15
N PRO A 11 -2.31 7.61 -4.09
CA PRO A 11 -1.13 8.46 -4.16
C PRO A 11 0.18 7.66 -4.02
N PHE A 12 1.33 8.30 -4.26
CA PHE A 12 2.59 7.79 -3.71
C PHE A 12 2.50 7.76 -2.17
N ALA A 13 3.18 6.81 -1.53
CA ALA A 13 2.89 6.55 -0.13
C ALA A 13 3.59 7.48 0.87
N VAL A 14 4.58 8.27 0.47
CA VAL A 14 5.22 9.21 1.39
C VAL A 14 4.57 10.58 1.22
N TRP A 15 3.69 10.91 2.18
CA TRP A 15 3.10 12.26 2.26
C TRP A 15 4.18 13.31 2.49
N ARG A 16 4.94 13.11 3.57
CA ARG A 16 6.17 13.82 3.90
C ARG A 16 7.11 12.89 4.68
N ASN A 17 8.40 13.11 4.54
CA ASN A 17 9.43 12.53 5.38
C ASN A 17 9.41 13.16 6.77
N LYS A 18 9.74 12.38 7.81
CA LYS A 18 9.83 12.87 9.20
C LYS A 18 10.83 14.04 9.37
N ALA A 19 11.86 14.09 8.52
CA ALA A 19 12.83 15.18 8.50
C ALA A 19 12.26 16.50 7.96
N THR A 20 11.26 16.43 7.07
CA THR A 20 10.55 17.58 6.49
C THR A 20 9.44 18.05 7.43
N ASP A 21 8.68 17.12 8.01
CA ASP A 21 7.61 17.39 8.96
C ASP A 21 7.60 16.32 10.06
N PRO A 22 7.61 16.66 11.37
CA PRO A 22 7.61 15.69 12.46
C PRO A 22 6.45 14.70 12.44
N ALA A 23 5.34 15.05 11.80
CA ALA A 23 4.19 14.17 11.62
C ALA A 23 4.29 13.26 10.38
N GLY A 24 5.34 13.41 9.57
CA GLY A 24 5.65 12.56 8.42
C GLY A 24 6.11 11.15 8.80
N SER A 25 6.20 10.28 7.80
CA SER A 25 6.66 8.91 7.98
C SER A 25 8.17 8.87 8.25
N ASP A 26 8.64 7.88 9.03
CA ASP A 26 10.07 7.65 9.25
C ASP A 26 10.75 7.08 7.99
N THR A 27 10.90 7.95 7.01
CA THR A 27 11.37 7.69 5.65
C THR A 27 12.33 8.78 5.20
N ARG A 28 13.04 8.50 4.10
CA ARG A 28 13.92 9.39 3.36
C ARG A 28 13.64 9.24 1.86
N ALA A 29 12.36 9.28 1.48
CA ALA A 29 11.96 9.17 0.09
C ALA A 29 12.35 10.44 -0.68
N GLY A 30 12.76 10.28 -1.94
CA GLY A 30 13.15 11.41 -2.79
C GLY A 30 11.97 12.20 -3.38
N VAL A 31 10.74 11.73 -3.19
CA VAL A 31 9.51 12.42 -3.60
C VAL A 31 8.53 12.38 -2.43
N GLU A 32 8.00 13.54 -2.06
CA GLU A 32 7.00 13.75 -1.01
C GLU A 32 5.72 14.27 -1.66
N THR A 33 4.57 13.62 -1.46
CA THR A 33 3.36 14.00 -2.20
C THR A 33 2.91 15.42 -1.91
N TYR A 34 3.13 15.90 -0.68
CA TYR A 34 2.74 17.26 -0.30
C TYR A 34 3.57 18.30 -1.07
N ASP A 35 4.89 18.18 -1.02
CA ASP A 35 5.81 19.23 -1.49
C ASP A 35 6.06 19.16 -2.99
N ASP A 36 6.24 17.96 -3.54
CA ASP A 36 6.63 17.77 -4.95
C ASP A 36 5.44 17.61 -5.89
N LEU A 37 4.32 17.08 -5.37
CA LEU A 37 3.14 16.73 -6.19
C LEU A 37 1.90 17.54 -5.82
N HIS A 38 2.01 18.46 -4.86
CA HIS A 38 0.91 19.29 -4.37
C HIS A 38 -0.33 18.50 -3.91
N ALA A 39 -0.09 17.30 -3.39
CA ALA A 39 -1.09 16.35 -2.93
C ALA A 39 -1.00 16.17 -1.41
N ASP A 40 -1.82 16.95 -0.69
CA ASP A 40 -1.98 16.85 0.76
C ASP A 40 -2.89 15.68 1.16
N THR A 41 -2.38 14.48 0.94
CA THR A 41 -3.09 13.21 1.15
C THR A 41 -3.53 13.03 2.60
N ARG A 42 -2.74 13.52 3.56
CA ARG A 42 -3.08 13.48 4.98
C ARG A 42 -4.31 14.33 5.28
N LYS A 43 -4.43 15.52 4.69
CA LYS A 43 -5.63 16.35 4.83
C LYS A 43 -6.86 15.70 4.22
N TRP A 44 -6.74 15.10 3.03
CA TRP A 44 -7.87 14.40 2.39
C TRP A 44 -8.45 13.32 3.31
N VAL A 45 -7.58 12.58 4.01
CA VAL A 45 -7.98 11.57 4.99
C VAL A 45 -8.60 12.20 6.23
N ARG A 46 -7.92 13.18 6.85
CA ARG A 46 -8.38 13.76 8.13
C ARG A 46 -9.69 14.53 8.02
N GLU A 47 -9.97 15.11 6.87
CA GLU A 47 -11.22 15.83 6.59
C GLU A 47 -12.31 14.94 5.98
N GLY A 48 -12.03 13.66 5.71
CA GLY A 48 -13.00 12.73 5.13
C GLY A 48 -13.43 13.09 3.70
N TRP A 49 -12.54 13.66 2.89
CA TRP A 49 -12.86 14.08 1.50
C TRP A 49 -12.94 12.92 0.51
N ILE A 50 -12.43 11.75 0.91
CA ILE A 50 -12.40 10.51 0.12
C ILE A 50 -12.96 9.37 0.98
N ASP A 51 -13.64 8.42 0.34
CA ASP A 51 -14.17 7.23 1.02
C ASP A 51 -13.07 6.21 1.33
N TYR A 52 -12.01 6.19 0.52
CA TYR A 52 -10.83 5.37 0.78
C TYR A 52 -9.56 5.97 0.18
N ILE A 53 -8.43 5.56 0.73
CA ILE A 53 -7.09 5.86 0.20
C ILE A 53 -6.33 4.58 -0.12
N CYS A 54 -5.50 4.62 -1.16
CA CYS A 54 -4.66 3.51 -1.58
C CYS A 54 -3.19 3.91 -1.78
N PRO A 55 -2.42 4.18 -0.71
CA PRO A 55 -1.00 4.51 -0.84
C PRO A 55 -0.21 3.42 -1.58
N GLN A 56 0.63 3.83 -2.54
CA GLN A 56 1.51 2.95 -3.31
C GLN A 56 2.77 2.60 -2.51
N ILE A 57 2.69 1.60 -1.62
CA ILE A 57 3.82 1.17 -0.79
C ILE A 57 4.70 0.21 -1.59
N TYR A 58 5.43 0.76 -2.55
CA TYR A 58 6.18 -0.02 -3.56
C TYR A 58 7.62 -0.34 -3.15
N TRP A 59 7.84 -0.54 -1.86
CA TRP A 59 9.13 -0.90 -1.29
C TRP A 59 9.04 -2.27 -0.62
N HIS A 60 10.17 -2.95 -0.47
CA HIS A 60 10.22 -4.23 0.23
C HIS A 60 10.35 -4.01 1.74
N LEU A 61 10.08 -5.06 2.53
CA LEU A 61 10.33 -5.04 3.97
C LEU A 61 11.81 -4.79 4.26
N GLY A 62 12.09 -3.90 5.21
CA GLY A 62 13.46 -3.53 5.58
C GLY A 62 14.17 -2.60 4.59
N GLN A 63 13.47 -2.02 3.62
CA GLN A 63 14.10 -1.09 2.68
C GLN A 63 14.56 0.20 3.37
N THR A 64 15.86 0.50 3.30
CA THR A 64 16.50 1.58 4.08
C THR A 64 15.91 2.98 3.89
N ALA A 65 15.46 3.32 2.69
CA ALA A 65 14.93 4.66 2.39
C ALA A 65 13.44 4.81 2.75
N ALA A 66 12.66 3.74 2.61
CA ALA A 66 11.22 3.73 2.83
C ALA A 66 10.80 2.30 3.14
N ASP A 67 10.97 1.89 4.39
CA ASP A 67 10.63 0.53 4.81
C ASP A 67 9.11 0.33 4.74
N TYR A 68 8.68 -0.71 4.03
CA TYR A 68 7.27 -1.06 3.88
C TYR A 68 6.55 -1.05 5.23
N ALA A 69 7.14 -1.62 6.29
CA ALA A 69 6.51 -1.72 7.59
C ALA A 69 6.27 -0.35 8.25
N LYS A 70 7.24 0.55 8.12
CA LYS A 70 7.14 1.91 8.69
C LYS A 70 6.10 2.74 7.95
N VAL A 71 6.06 2.62 6.63
CA VAL A 71 5.08 3.33 5.79
C VAL A 71 3.68 2.82 6.08
N LEU A 72 3.48 1.50 6.20
CA LEU A 72 2.19 0.89 6.53
C LEU A 72 1.68 1.36 7.90
N ALA A 73 2.54 1.28 8.93
CA ALA A 73 2.19 1.73 10.28
C ALA A 73 1.80 3.22 10.32
N TRP A 74 2.47 4.06 9.52
CA TRP A 74 2.13 5.48 9.43
C TRP A 74 0.76 5.71 8.78
N TRP A 75 0.43 4.95 7.73
CA TRP A 75 -0.89 5.03 7.09
C TRP A 75 -2.02 4.52 7.97
N ASP A 76 -1.82 3.40 8.66
CA ASP A 76 -2.77 2.88 9.65
C ASP A 76 -3.10 3.95 10.70
N ALA A 77 -2.08 4.58 11.30
CA ALA A 77 -2.28 5.67 12.25
C ALA A 77 -2.93 6.92 11.61
N THR A 78 -2.73 7.15 10.32
CA THR A 78 -3.26 8.30 9.59
C THR A 78 -4.77 8.17 9.36
N VAL A 79 -5.28 6.98 9.04
CA VAL A 79 -6.71 6.75 8.80
C VAL A 79 -7.50 6.46 10.08
N ARG A 80 -6.84 6.03 11.16
CA ARG A 80 -7.47 5.67 12.43
C ARG A 80 -8.46 6.74 12.92
N GLY A 81 -9.70 6.31 13.14
CA GLY A 81 -10.80 7.15 13.64
C GLY A 81 -11.40 8.13 12.63
N THR A 82 -11.00 8.10 11.36
CA THR A 82 -11.53 9.00 10.32
C THR A 82 -12.72 8.45 9.54
N GLY A 83 -12.90 7.11 9.56
CA GLY A 83 -13.87 6.41 8.72
C GLY A 83 -13.44 6.24 7.25
N VAL A 84 -12.27 6.78 6.86
CA VAL A 84 -11.69 6.58 5.53
C VAL A 84 -11.03 5.20 5.46
N GLY A 85 -11.44 4.37 4.48
CA GLY A 85 -10.85 3.04 4.32
C GLY A 85 -9.40 3.09 3.83
N LEU A 86 -8.53 2.22 4.36
CA LEU A 86 -7.15 2.05 3.89
C LEU A 86 -7.00 0.77 3.08
N TYR A 87 -6.58 0.91 1.82
CA TYR A 87 -6.11 -0.20 1.00
C TYR A 87 -4.63 -0.03 0.69
N VAL A 88 -3.85 -1.11 0.61
CA VAL A 88 -2.42 -1.00 0.32
C VAL A 88 -2.14 -1.28 -1.15
N GLY A 89 -1.47 -0.35 -1.83
CA GLY A 89 -0.98 -0.57 -3.19
C GLY A 89 0.29 -1.43 -3.17
N GLU A 90 0.22 -2.61 -3.78
CA GLU A 90 1.30 -3.61 -3.81
C GLU A 90 2.06 -3.60 -5.15
N ALA A 91 3.38 -3.56 -5.09
CA ALA A 91 4.25 -3.55 -6.27
C ALA A 91 4.49 -4.93 -6.89
N LEU A 92 3.42 -5.67 -7.23
CA LEU A 92 3.54 -7.02 -7.79
C LEU A 92 4.45 -7.08 -9.03
N TYR A 93 4.49 -6.02 -9.83
CA TYR A 93 5.39 -5.93 -11.00
C TYR A 93 6.88 -6.07 -10.69
N LYS A 94 7.31 -5.80 -9.45
CA LYS A 94 8.70 -5.93 -9.03
C LYS A 94 9.09 -7.38 -8.73
N ALA A 95 8.11 -8.22 -8.37
CA ALA A 95 8.36 -9.61 -8.01
C ALA A 95 8.95 -10.40 -9.19
N GLY A 96 10.20 -10.85 -9.03
CA GLY A 96 10.93 -11.58 -10.06
C GLY A 96 11.43 -10.73 -11.24
N ASP A 97 11.36 -9.39 -11.16
CA ASP A 97 12.00 -8.52 -12.14
C ASP A 97 13.52 -8.52 -11.89
N PRO A 98 14.37 -8.96 -12.85
CA PRO A 98 15.82 -9.01 -12.67
C PRO A 98 16.47 -7.66 -12.36
N ALA A 99 15.80 -6.54 -12.65
CA ALA A 99 16.28 -5.20 -12.30
C ALA A 99 16.03 -4.81 -10.83
N GLN A 100 15.30 -5.63 -10.07
CA GLN A 100 14.96 -5.34 -8.68
C GLN A 100 15.88 -6.04 -7.68
N ALA A 101 15.96 -5.47 -6.47
CA ALA A 101 16.78 -5.99 -5.38
C ALA A 101 16.39 -7.43 -4.97
N ALA A 102 17.30 -8.11 -4.29
CA ALA A 102 17.16 -9.50 -3.87
C ALA A 102 15.84 -9.85 -3.14
N PRO A 103 15.27 -9.00 -2.26
CA PRO A 103 13.97 -9.29 -1.63
C PRO A 103 12.84 -9.52 -2.63
N TRP A 104 12.85 -8.80 -3.75
CA TRP A 104 11.84 -8.97 -4.80
C TRP A 104 12.01 -10.25 -5.61
N GLN A 105 13.11 -10.99 -5.45
CA GLN A 105 13.31 -12.29 -6.06
C GLN A 105 12.76 -13.43 -5.20
N ASP A 106 12.36 -13.15 -3.95
CA ASP A 106 11.72 -14.11 -3.07
C ASP A 106 10.20 -14.12 -3.31
N PRO A 107 9.59 -15.24 -3.74
CA PRO A 107 8.14 -15.32 -3.95
C PRO A 107 7.32 -15.08 -2.68
N ALA A 108 7.92 -15.16 -1.49
CA ALA A 108 7.24 -14.91 -0.23
C ALA A 108 7.21 -13.42 0.18
N GLU A 109 7.86 -12.49 -0.54
CA GLU A 109 7.92 -11.08 -0.13
C GLU A 109 6.53 -10.43 0.00
N LEU A 110 5.69 -10.55 -1.03
CA LEU A 110 4.32 -10.01 -0.98
C LEU A 110 3.45 -10.74 0.04
N SER A 111 3.65 -12.04 0.26
CA SER A 111 2.92 -12.76 1.31
C SER A 111 3.31 -12.24 2.71
N ARG A 112 4.57 -11.86 2.93
CA ARG A 112 4.98 -11.20 4.18
C ARG A 112 4.36 -9.82 4.34
N HIS A 113 4.17 -9.06 3.26
CA HIS A 113 3.44 -7.78 3.31
C HIS A 113 2.01 -7.97 3.84
N LEU A 114 1.28 -8.96 3.30
CA LEU A 114 -0.08 -9.29 3.74
C LEU A 114 -0.12 -9.84 5.16
N THR A 115 0.88 -10.63 5.54
CA THR A 115 1.02 -11.13 6.91
C THR A 115 1.18 -9.98 7.88
N LEU A 116 2.07 -9.03 7.60
CA LEU A 116 2.27 -7.84 8.43
C LEU A 116 1.00 -6.99 8.50
N ALA A 117 0.30 -6.80 7.38
CA ALA A 117 -0.91 -6.00 7.34
C ALA A 117 -2.04 -6.52 8.23
N ARG A 118 -2.04 -7.80 8.62
CA ARG A 118 -3.02 -8.34 9.58
C ARG A 118 -2.89 -7.76 10.98
N ASP A 119 -1.72 -7.23 11.32
CA ASP A 119 -1.47 -6.59 12.61
C ASP A 119 -1.89 -5.10 12.62
N HIS A 120 -2.46 -4.59 11.52
CA HIS A 120 -2.90 -3.22 11.34
C HIS A 120 -4.42 -3.18 11.09
N GLU A 121 -5.19 -2.89 12.15
CA GLU A 121 -6.66 -2.98 12.16
C GLU A 121 -7.34 -2.16 11.06
N GLU A 122 -6.74 -1.04 10.63
CA GLU A 122 -7.34 -0.16 9.64
C GLU A 122 -7.13 -0.64 8.19
N VAL A 123 -6.25 -1.62 7.96
CA VAL A 123 -5.96 -2.13 6.62
C VAL A 123 -7.10 -3.03 6.14
N ALA A 124 -7.90 -2.51 5.20
CA ALA A 124 -9.07 -3.18 4.65
C ALA A 124 -8.77 -4.09 3.45
N GLY A 125 -7.54 -4.08 2.92
CA GLY A 125 -7.12 -4.97 1.85
C GLY A 125 -5.97 -4.44 1.01
N HIS A 126 -5.70 -5.12 -0.11
CA HIS A 126 -4.55 -4.87 -0.98
C HIS A 126 -4.98 -4.72 -2.44
N ILE A 127 -4.29 -3.86 -3.19
CA ILE A 127 -4.48 -3.62 -4.62
C ILE A 127 -3.16 -3.85 -5.33
N PHE A 128 -3.09 -4.89 -6.16
CA PHE A 128 -1.86 -5.31 -6.81
C PHE A 128 -1.65 -4.58 -8.14
N PHE A 129 -0.55 -3.82 -8.26
CA PHE A 129 -0.12 -3.25 -9.52
C PHE A 129 0.81 -4.23 -10.25
N SER A 130 0.35 -4.91 -11.30
CA SER A 130 -0.96 -4.78 -11.97
C SER A 130 -1.49 -6.12 -12.46
N ALA A 131 -2.72 -6.15 -12.98
CA ALA A 131 -3.39 -7.37 -13.44
C ALA A 131 -2.56 -8.19 -14.45
N LYS A 132 -1.75 -7.54 -15.31
CA LYS A 132 -0.85 -8.28 -16.22
C LYS A 132 0.20 -9.11 -15.47
N HIS A 133 0.64 -8.65 -14.30
CA HIS A 133 1.60 -9.36 -13.45
C HIS A 133 0.93 -10.41 -12.58
N VAL A 134 -0.35 -10.23 -12.23
CA VAL A 134 -1.18 -11.30 -11.65
C VAL A 134 -1.24 -12.48 -12.61
N ALA A 135 -1.46 -12.21 -13.91
CA ALA A 135 -1.52 -13.26 -14.92
C ALA A 135 -0.14 -13.88 -15.23
N ALA A 136 0.92 -13.07 -15.28
CA ALA A 136 2.26 -13.54 -15.62
C ALA A 136 2.94 -14.30 -14.47
N ASP A 137 2.74 -13.84 -13.23
CA ASP A 137 3.24 -14.40 -11.97
C ASP A 137 4.64 -15.05 -12.06
N ARG A 138 5.63 -14.28 -12.53
CA ARG A 138 6.92 -14.79 -13.03
C ARG A 138 7.64 -15.77 -12.08
N ILE A 139 7.53 -15.55 -10.78
CA ILE A 139 8.18 -16.36 -9.74
C ILE A 139 7.20 -17.06 -8.80
N GLY A 140 5.88 -17.00 -9.08
CA GLY A 140 4.86 -17.59 -8.20
C GLY A 140 4.53 -16.77 -6.96
N ALA A 141 4.83 -15.46 -6.95
CA ALA A 141 4.59 -14.59 -5.81
C ALA A 141 3.09 -14.36 -5.56
N MET A 142 2.30 -14.17 -6.63
CA MET A 142 0.86 -14.02 -6.51
C MET A 142 0.19 -15.36 -6.16
N ALA A 143 0.64 -16.47 -6.75
CA ALA A 143 0.19 -17.81 -6.37
C ALA A 143 0.42 -18.06 -4.87
N ARG A 144 1.57 -17.63 -4.34
CA ARG A 144 1.87 -17.71 -2.91
C ARG A 144 0.92 -16.83 -2.07
N VAL A 145 0.67 -15.59 -2.49
CA VAL A 145 -0.30 -14.71 -1.84
C VAL A 145 -1.69 -15.35 -1.76
N VAL A 146 -2.15 -15.95 -2.86
CA VAL A 146 -3.45 -16.64 -2.89
C VAL A 146 -3.45 -17.83 -1.92
N ALA A 147 -2.41 -18.67 -1.97
CA ALA A 147 -2.25 -19.84 -1.12
C ALA A 147 -2.28 -19.50 0.39
N ASP A 148 -1.62 -18.42 0.78
CA ASP A 148 -1.44 -18.08 2.21
C ASP A 148 -2.58 -17.20 2.75
N HIS A 149 -3.26 -16.43 1.89
CA HIS A 149 -4.16 -15.36 2.35
C HIS A 149 -5.57 -15.34 1.74
N TYR A 150 -5.78 -15.91 0.54
CA TYR A 150 -7.05 -15.82 -0.18
C TYR A 150 -7.67 -17.20 -0.44
N GLN A 151 -7.74 -18.03 0.60
CA GLN A 151 -8.32 -19.37 0.53
C GLN A 151 -9.85 -19.37 0.43
N ASP A 152 -10.49 -18.32 0.94
CA ASP A 152 -11.93 -18.20 0.94
C ASP A 152 -12.44 -17.41 -0.26
N ARG A 153 -13.51 -17.91 -0.88
CA ARG A 153 -14.20 -17.19 -1.95
C ARG A 153 -14.97 -16.01 -1.38
N VAL A 154 -14.66 -14.82 -1.87
CA VAL A 154 -15.49 -13.63 -1.61
C VAL A 154 -16.77 -13.74 -2.44
N ARG A 155 -17.92 -13.40 -1.85
CA ARG A 155 -19.18 -13.29 -2.60
C ARG A 155 -19.08 -12.11 -3.56
N ALA A 156 -19.55 -12.28 -4.80
CA ALA A 156 -19.70 -11.16 -5.72
C ALA A 156 -20.55 -10.06 -5.05
N PRO A 157 -20.17 -8.78 -5.15
CA PRO A 157 -21.02 -7.68 -4.73
C PRO A 157 -22.39 -7.81 -5.40
N ARG A 158 -23.46 -7.74 -4.61
CA ARG A 158 -24.85 -7.73 -5.11
C ARG A 158 -25.21 -6.35 -5.65
#